data_AF-A0A8C6XT85-F1
#
_entry.id   AF-A0A8C6XT85-F1
#
_cell.length_a   1.000
_cell.length_b   1.000
_cell.length_c   1.000
_cell.angle_alpha   90.00
_cell.angle_beta   90.00
_cell.angle_gamma   90.00
#
_symmetry.space_group_name_H-M   'P 1'
#
loop_
_entity.id
_entity.type
_entity.pdbx_description
1 polymer ?
#
loop_
_entity_poly.entity_id
_entity_poly.type
_entity_poly.pdbx_seq_one_letter_code
_entity_poly.pdbx_strand_id
1 'polypeptide(L)'
;MAKEPLSLCVLNKALNRTENKLQTIKSQYVVLDSVIQKLSEKFDFWNTVLEQDEMWTSLLEDKFNSVEINLFYSYICETIQCLHSQVVESIPDLARVLPTLSSVLRRKDKNKRIKSAWESALEILGLQEEDVKVFCTFFITYSQDANYFPDKLRQDYTQDIQSVVNKVVNNQVLHHSLLCAINVVENKKV
;
A
#
# COMPACT_ATOMS: atom_id res chain seq x y z
N MET A 1 -35.66 38.32 44.24
CA MET A 1 -35.90 37.40 43.11
C MET A 1 -35.71 35.98 43.62
N ALA A 2 -36.81 35.27 43.90
CA ALA A 2 -36.78 33.95 44.53
C ALA A 2 -36.60 32.86 43.47
N LYS A 3 -35.63 31.96 43.67
CA LYS A 3 -35.44 30.76 42.83
C LYS A 3 -36.59 29.79 43.11
N GLU A 4 -37.41 29.49 42.10
CA GLU A 4 -38.43 28.44 42.18
C GLU A 4 -37.78 27.08 42.49
N PRO A 5 -38.41 26.24 43.35
CA PRO A 5 -37.85 24.93 43.68
C PRO A 5 -38.00 24.02 42.47
N LEU A 6 -36.89 23.73 41.79
CA LEU A 6 -36.81 22.70 40.76
C LEU A 6 -37.43 21.40 41.29
N SER A 7 -38.51 20.93 40.67
CA SER A 7 -39.19 19.73 41.15
C SER A 7 -38.26 18.52 41.08
N LEU A 8 -38.23 17.73 42.15
CA LEU A 8 -37.43 16.50 42.27
C LEU A 8 -37.66 15.54 41.08
N CYS A 9 -38.85 15.55 40.49
CA CYS A 9 -39.19 14.72 39.33
C CYS A 9 -38.40 15.10 38.08
N VAL A 10 -38.19 16.41 37.83
CA VAL A 10 -37.41 16.90 36.68
C VAL A 10 -35.93 16.57 36.85
N LEU A 11 -35.39 16.75 38.06
CA LEU A 11 -34.01 16.38 38.38
C LEU A 11 -33.77 14.88 38.23
N ASN A 12 -34.69 14.04 38.70
CA ASN A 12 -34.57 12.59 38.57
C ASN A 12 -34.64 12.13 37.11
N LYS A 13 -35.49 12.74 36.28
CA LYS A 13 -35.52 12.46 34.82
C LYS A 13 -34.22 12.88 34.13
N ALA A 14 -33.66 14.04 34.48
CA ALA A 14 -32.39 14.50 33.95
C ALA A 14 -31.23 13.58 34.38
N LEU A 15 -31.21 13.14 35.64
CA LEU A 15 -30.23 12.21 36.19
C LEU A 15 -30.27 10.87 35.43
N ASN A 16 -31.44 10.24 35.30
CA ASN A 16 -31.59 8.97 34.57
C ASN A 16 -31.20 9.09 33.09
N ARG A 17 -31.49 10.23 32.44
CA ARG A 17 -31.05 10.46 31.05
C ARG A 17 -29.53 10.58 30.95
N THR A 18 -28.90 11.19 31.94
CA THR A 18 -27.44 11.36 31.99
C THR A 18 -26.76 10.03 32.30
N GLU A 19 -27.29 9.27 33.24
CA GLU A 19 -26.90 7.89 33.56
C GLU A 19 -26.92 7.01 32.31
N ASN A 20 -28.04 6.99 31.57
CA ASN A 20 -28.17 6.18 30.36
C ASN A 20 -27.18 6.59 29.26
N LYS A 21 -26.92 7.89 29.09
CA LYS A 21 -25.89 8.39 28.17
C LYS A 21 -24.50 7.96 28.61
N LEU A 22 -24.20 8.03 29.90
CA LEU A 22 -22.92 7.61 30.46
C LEU A 22 -22.69 6.10 30.25
N GLN A 23 -23.71 5.27 30.48
CA GLN A 23 -23.65 3.83 30.20
C GLN A 23 -23.46 3.55 28.71
N THR A 24 -24.12 4.30 27.83
CA THR A 24 -23.94 4.17 26.38
C THR A 24 -22.51 4.49 25.98
N ILE A 25 -21.96 5.62 26.43
CA ILE A 25 -20.58 6.03 26.16
C ILE A 25 -19.60 4.98 26.71
N LYS A 26 -19.84 4.48 27.92
CA LYS A 26 -19.01 3.42 28.52
C LYS A 26 -19.00 2.16 27.66
N SER A 27 -20.15 1.72 27.15
CA SER A 27 -20.24 0.55 26.27
C SER A 27 -19.49 0.77 24.94
N GLN A 28 -19.59 1.97 24.36
CA GLN A 28 -18.86 2.34 23.15
C GLN A 28 -17.35 2.38 23.39
N TYR A 29 -16.91 2.88 24.55
CA TYR A 29 -15.50 2.90 24.93
C TYR A 29 -14.94 1.48 25.05
N VAL A 30 -15.66 0.56 25.68
CA VAL A 30 -15.24 -0.85 25.80
C VAL A 30 -15.09 -1.51 24.42
N VAL A 31 -16.02 -1.24 23.49
CA VAL A 31 -15.92 -1.74 22.12
C VAL A 31 -14.69 -1.14 21.42
N LEU A 32 -14.46 0.17 21.56
CA LEU A 32 -13.33 0.84 20.97
C LEU A 32 -12.00 0.31 21.51
N ASP A 33 -11.89 0.13 22.83
CA ASP A 33 -10.72 -0.44 23.50
C ASP A 33 -10.41 -1.86 22.99
N SER A 34 -11.44 -2.70 22.85
CA SER A 34 -11.28 -4.04 22.26
C SER A 34 -10.81 -4.00 20.80
N VAL A 35 -11.29 -3.04 20.01
CA VAL A 35 -10.84 -2.87 18.62
C VAL A 35 -9.39 -2.38 18.57
N ILE A 36 -9.01 -1.45 19.45
CA ILE A 36 -7.63 -0.96 19.57
C ILE A 36 -6.70 -2.12 19.93
N GLN A 37 -7.03 -2.93 20.93
CA GLN A 37 -6.22 -4.11 21.30
C GLN A 37 -6.03 -5.06 20.12
N LYS A 38 -7.09 -5.41 19.40
CA LYS A 38 -7.00 -6.27 18.20
C LYS A 38 -6.16 -5.67 17.09
N LEU A 39 -6.19 -4.35 16.94
CA LEU A 39 -5.35 -3.66 15.96
C LEU A 39 -3.88 -3.69 16.39
N SER A 40 -3.58 -3.43 17.66
CA SER A 40 -2.23 -3.54 18.21
C SER A 40 -1.66 -4.95 18.05
N GLU A 41 -2.41 -5.99 18.44
CA GLU A 41 -1.98 -7.40 18.27
C GLU A 41 -1.67 -7.74 16.81
N LYS A 42 -2.50 -7.26 15.87
CA LYS A 42 -2.23 -7.43 14.44
C LYS A 42 -0.97 -6.68 14.03
N PHE A 43 -0.76 -5.47 14.52
CA PHE A 43 0.42 -4.68 14.20
C PHE A 43 1.70 -5.33 14.71
N ASP A 44 1.68 -5.87 15.93
CA ASP A 44 2.80 -6.61 16.52
C ASP A 44 3.10 -7.89 15.72
N PHE A 45 2.07 -8.62 15.29
CA PHE A 45 2.24 -9.76 14.40
C PHE A 45 2.90 -9.35 13.07
N TRP A 46 2.43 -8.27 12.45
CA TRP A 46 3.03 -7.81 11.20
C TRP A 46 4.46 -7.28 11.40
N ASN A 47 4.75 -6.60 12.50
CA ASN A 47 6.11 -6.17 12.83
C ASN A 47 7.07 -7.36 12.94
N THR A 48 6.67 -8.41 13.66
CA THR A 48 7.51 -9.63 13.78
C THR A 48 7.71 -10.35 12.44
N VAL A 49 6.70 -10.36 11.57
CA VAL A 49 6.83 -10.91 10.21
C VAL A 49 7.75 -10.05 9.34
N LEU A 50 7.63 -8.72 9.44
CA LEU A 50 8.44 -7.76 8.66
C LEU A 50 9.90 -7.71 9.11
N GLU A 51 10.17 -7.83 10.42
CA GLU A 51 11.52 -7.91 10.98
C GLU A 51 12.29 -9.16 10.53
N GLN A 52 11.58 -10.21 10.12
CA GLN A 52 12.16 -11.46 9.60
C GLN A 52 12.30 -11.49 8.08
N ASP A 53 11.80 -10.48 7.38
CA ASP A 53 11.83 -10.42 5.93
C ASP A 53 13.13 -9.76 5.45
N GLU A 54 14.02 -10.58 4.90
CA GLU A 54 15.33 -10.23 4.33
C GLU A 54 15.26 -9.08 3.31
N MET A 55 14.10 -8.90 2.67
CA MET A 55 13.91 -7.82 1.72
C MET A 55 13.77 -6.47 2.42
N TRP A 56 12.99 -6.38 3.49
CA TRP A 56 12.78 -5.13 4.23
C TRP A 56 14.06 -4.65 4.90
N THR A 57 14.85 -5.57 5.45
CA THR A 57 16.16 -5.25 6.03
C THR A 57 17.13 -4.74 4.97
N SER A 58 17.20 -5.39 3.81
CA SER A 58 18.09 -4.94 2.73
C SER A 58 17.71 -3.57 2.15
N LEU A 59 16.42 -3.26 2.04
CA LEU A 59 15.94 -1.94 1.60
C LEU A 59 16.27 -0.82 2.59
N LEU A 60 16.23 -1.12 3.89
CA LEU A 60 16.61 -0.18 4.94
C LEU A 60 18.13 -0.01 5.05
N GLU A 61 18.92 -1.02 4.66
CA GLU A 61 20.38 -0.98 4.65
C GLU A 61 20.95 -0.30 3.39
N ASP A 62 20.27 -0.42 2.25
CA ASP A 62 20.66 0.27 1.02
C ASP A 62 20.44 1.79 1.17
N LYS A 63 21.55 2.53 1.32
CA LYS A 63 21.58 3.99 1.50
C LYS A 63 21.33 4.73 0.18
N PHE A 64 20.17 4.53 -0.43
CA PHE A 64 19.78 5.30 -1.61
C PHE A 64 19.69 6.79 -1.28
N ASN A 65 20.19 7.64 -2.16
CA ASN A 65 19.94 9.08 -2.07
C ASN A 65 18.52 9.41 -2.59
N SER A 66 18.06 10.62 -2.31
CA SER A 66 16.70 11.04 -2.67
C SER A 66 16.41 10.97 -4.18
N VAL A 67 17.41 11.21 -5.03
CA VAL A 67 17.23 11.15 -6.50
C VAL A 67 17.07 9.70 -6.95
N GLU A 68 17.89 8.79 -6.43
CA GLU A 68 17.78 7.34 -6.70
C GLU A 68 16.43 6.79 -6.25
N ILE A 69 15.99 7.14 -5.04
CA ILE A 69 14.68 6.78 -4.51
C ILE A 69 13.57 7.26 -5.45
N ASN A 70 13.59 8.54 -5.84
CA ASN A 70 12.57 9.11 -6.73
C ASN A 70 12.55 8.43 -8.10
N LEU A 71 13.72 8.13 -8.67
CA LEU A 71 13.83 7.44 -9.96
C LEU A 71 13.23 6.04 -9.87
N PHE A 72 13.69 5.20 -8.94
CA PHE A 72 13.21 3.83 -8.79
C PHE A 72 11.72 3.78 -8.45
N TYR A 73 11.27 4.65 -7.53
CA TYR A 73 9.87 4.79 -7.19
C TYR A 73 9.01 5.09 -8.42
N SER A 74 9.48 5.95 -9.32
CA SER A 74 8.74 6.32 -10.54
C SER A 74 8.60 5.16 -11.51
N TYR A 75 9.67 4.39 -11.76
CA TYR A 75 9.61 3.18 -12.59
C TYR A 75 8.68 2.13 -11.98
N ILE A 76 8.71 1.97 -10.66
CA ILE A 76 7.82 1.06 -9.94
C ILE A 76 6.36 1.49 -10.07
N CYS A 77 6.04 2.77 -9.87
CA CYS A 77 4.68 3.30 -10.04
C CYS A 77 4.14 3.02 -11.44
N GLU A 78 4.94 3.27 -12.48
CA GLU A 78 4.53 3.02 -13.87
C GLU A 78 4.38 1.54 -14.18
N THR A 79 5.25 0.69 -13.61
CA THR A 79 5.15 -0.77 -13.75
C THR A 79 3.87 -1.29 -13.09
N ILE A 80 3.56 -0.82 -11.87
CA ILE A 80 2.32 -1.13 -11.14
C ILE A 80 1.09 -0.71 -11.95
N GLN A 81 1.12 0.50 -12.53
CA GLN A 81 0.06 1.01 -13.38
C GLN A 81 -0.09 0.17 -14.66
N CYS A 82 1.01 -0.21 -15.29
CA CYS A 82 1.02 -1.05 -16.48
C CYS A 82 0.41 -2.41 -16.19
N LEU A 83 0.82 -3.05 -15.11
CA LEU A 83 0.31 -4.34 -14.66
C LEU A 83 -1.18 -4.27 -14.36
N HIS A 84 -1.64 -3.25 -13.63
CA HIS A 84 -3.06 -3.03 -13.36
C HIS A 84 -3.86 -2.84 -14.66
N SER A 85 -3.36 -2.04 -15.59
CA SER A 85 -4.03 -1.77 -16.86
C SER A 85 -4.19 -3.06 -17.69
N GLN A 86 -3.13 -3.87 -17.81
CA GLN A 86 -3.17 -5.14 -18.55
C GLN A 86 -4.20 -6.13 -17.96
N VAL A 87 -4.31 -6.20 -16.64
CA VAL A 87 -5.33 -7.02 -15.98
C VAL A 87 -6.73 -6.51 -16.31
N VAL A 88 -6.97 -5.20 -16.18
CA VAL A 88 -8.30 -4.61 -16.41
C VAL A 88 -8.71 -4.71 -17.88
N GLU A 89 -7.78 -4.51 -18.81
CA GLU A 89 -7.99 -4.68 -20.26
C GLU A 89 -8.39 -6.12 -20.62
N SER A 90 -7.84 -7.11 -19.91
CA SER A 90 -8.16 -8.53 -20.11
C SER A 90 -9.54 -8.93 -19.57
N ILE A 91 -10.08 -8.19 -18.59
CA ILE A 91 -11.38 -8.45 -17.96
C ILE A 91 -12.19 -7.16 -17.75
N PRO A 92 -12.62 -6.50 -18.86
CA PRO A 92 -13.23 -5.17 -18.81
C PRO A 92 -14.56 -5.15 -18.05
N ASP A 93 -15.28 -6.28 -17.99
CA ASP A 93 -16.52 -6.42 -17.24
C ASP A 93 -16.33 -6.28 -15.71
N LEU A 94 -15.11 -6.55 -15.21
CA LEU A 94 -14.77 -6.44 -13.80
C LEU A 94 -14.01 -5.15 -13.44
N ALA A 95 -13.74 -4.28 -14.41
CA ALA A 95 -12.98 -3.04 -14.24
C ALA A 95 -13.49 -2.17 -13.07
N ARG A 96 -14.82 -2.01 -12.97
CA ARG A 96 -15.45 -1.20 -11.91
C ARG A 96 -15.14 -1.73 -10.51
N VAL A 97 -14.94 -3.04 -10.37
CA VAL A 97 -14.69 -3.70 -9.10
C VAL A 97 -13.19 -3.90 -8.83
N LEU A 98 -12.34 -3.49 -9.78
CA LEU A 98 -10.89 -3.55 -9.75
C LEU A 98 -10.26 -2.17 -9.97
N PRO A 99 -10.56 -1.16 -9.13
CA PRO A 99 -10.08 0.21 -9.33
C PRO A 99 -8.56 0.37 -9.18
N THR A 100 -7.88 -0.56 -8.51
CA THR A 100 -6.45 -0.47 -8.18
C THR A 100 -5.76 -1.83 -8.23
N LEU A 101 -4.43 -1.86 -8.31
CA LEU A 101 -3.65 -3.10 -8.17
C LEU A 101 -3.96 -3.83 -6.86
N SER A 102 -4.11 -3.11 -5.74
CA SER A 102 -4.47 -3.71 -4.45
C SER A 102 -5.81 -4.46 -4.46
N SER A 103 -6.79 -3.95 -5.23
CA SER A 103 -8.07 -4.63 -5.40
C SER A 103 -7.95 -5.92 -6.22
N VAL A 104 -7.03 -5.96 -7.19
CA VAL A 104 -6.67 -7.18 -7.95
C VAL A 104 -6.02 -8.19 -7.00
N LEU A 105 -4.96 -7.81 -6.28
CA LEU A 105 -4.24 -8.67 -5.35
C LEU A 105 -5.15 -9.28 -4.27
N ARG A 106 -6.09 -8.50 -3.73
CA ARG A 106 -7.05 -8.97 -2.72
C ARG A 106 -8.03 -10.02 -3.25
N ARG A 107 -8.29 -10.03 -4.56
CA ARG A 107 -9.37 -10.80 -5.19
C ARG A 107 -8.88 -11.92 -6.09
N LYS A 108 -7.62 -11.88 -6.55
CA LYS A 108 -7.05 -12.87 -7.46
C LYS A 108 -7.22 -14.30 -6.93
N ASP A 109 -6.98 -14.53 -5.64
CA ASP A 109 -7.07 -15.89 -5.08
C ASP A 109 -8.50 -16.39 -4.93
N LYS A 110 -9.49 -15.49 -4.95
CA LYS A 110 -10.92 -15.79 -4.78
C LYS A 110 -11.68 -15.89 -6.09
N ASN A 111 -11.11 -15.38 -7.19
CA ASN A 111 -11.76 -15.32 -8.49
C ASN A 111 -10.82 -15.82 -9.58
N LYS A 112 -11.15 -16.98 -10.15
CA LYS A 112 -10.34 -17.63 -11.19
C LYS A 112 -10.09 -16.76 -12.41
N ARG A 113 -11.06 -15.94 -12.84
CA ARG A 113 -10.89 -15.05 -13.99
C ARG A 113 -9.87 -13.96 -13.72
N ILE A 114 -9.90 -13.40 -12.51
CA ILE A 114 -8.91 -12.41 -12.06
C ILE A 114 -7.54 -13.07 -11.95
N LYS A 115 -7.47 -14.28 -11.41
CA LYS A 115 -6.22 -15.06 -11.33
C LYS A 115 -5.60 -15.31 -12.70
N SER A 116 -6.37 -15.78 -13.67
CA SER A 116 -5.86 -16.02 -15.03
C SER A 116 -5.42 -14.72 -15.71
N ALA A 117 -6.21 -13.63 -15.59
CA ALA A 117 -5.81 -12.33 -16.13
C ALA A 117 -4.53 -11.78 -15.45
N TRP A 118 -4.37 -12.03 -14.16
CA TRP A 118 -3.16 -11.70 -13.40
C TRP A 118 -1.93 -12.45 -13.90
N GLU A 119 -2.02 -13.77 -14.02
CA GLU A 119 -0.93 -14.63 -14.49
C GLU A 119 -0.53 -14.27 -15.93
N SER A 120 -1.50 -14.04 -16.82
CA SER A 120 -1.23 -13.59 -18.19
C SER A 120 -0.60 -12.20 -18.24
N ALA A 121 -1.04 -11.25 -17.40
CA ALA A 121 -0.43 -9.92 -17.36
C ALA A 121 1.02 -9.96 -16.86
N LEU A 122 1.32 -10.82 -15.89
CA LEU A 122 2.69 -11.07 -15.43
C LEU A 122 3.55 -11.65 -16.57
N GLU A 123 3.04 -12.66 -17.28
CA GLU A 123 3.76 -13.27 -18.41
C GLU A 123 4.04 -12.26 -19.54
N ILE A 124 3.05 -11.46 -19.93
CA ILE A 124 3.20 -10.42 -20.97
C ILE A 124 4.26 -9.39 -20.59
N LEU A 125 4.31 -9.00 -19.32
CA LEU A 125 5.26 -8.02 -18.82
C LEU A 125 6.62 -8.64 -18.43
N GLY A 126 6.78 -9.96 -18.51
CA GLY A 126 7.99 -10.66 -18.09
C GLY A 126 8.25 -10.56 -16.59
N LEU A 127 7.19 -10.41 -15.78
CA LEU A 127 7.26 -10.26 -14.33
C LEU A 127 6.91 -11.57 -13.61
N GLN A 128 7.48 -11.76 -12.44
CA GLN A 128 7.12 -12.82 -11.48
C GLN A 128 6.28 -12.25 -10.33
N GLU A 129 5.61 -13.13 -9.58
CA GLU A 129 4.90 -12.70 -8.35
C GLU A 129 5.86 -12.08 -7.33
N GLU A 130 7.10 -12.56 -7.29
CA GLU A 130 8.12 -12.03 -6.37
C GLU A 130 8.48 -10.58 -6.70
N ASP A 131 8.62 -10.23 -7.98
CA ASP A 131 8.87 -8.85 -8.40
C ASP A 131 7.75 -7.91 -7.94
N VAL A 132 6.49 -8.36 -7.97
CA VAL A 132 5.36 -7.56 -7.50
C VAL A 132 5.40 -7.32 -6.00
N LYS A 133 5.81 -8.33 -5.21
CA LYS A 133 6.02 -8.13 -3.77
C LYS A 133 7.11 -7.11 -3.54
N VAL A 134 8.21 -7.21 -4.29
CA VAL A 134 9.33 -6.27 -4.23
C VAL A 134 8.88 -4.84 -4.51
N PHE A 135 8.08 -4.65 -5.56
CA PHE A 135 7.51 -3.35 -5.92
C PHE A 135 6.60 -2.80 -4.82
N CYS A 136 5.74 -3.66 -4.24
CA CYS A 136 4.85 -3.26 -3.17
C CYS A 136 5.62 -2.88 -1.90
N THR A 137 6.65 -3.65 -1.54
CA THR A 137 7.53 -3.38 -0.41
C THR A 137 8.25 -2.05 -0.61
N PHE A 138 8.92 -1.85 -1.75
CA PHE A 138 9.60 -0.59 -2.07
C PHE A 138 8.64 0.62 -2.04
N PHE A 139 7.46 0.46 -2.66
CA PHE A 139 6.44 1.51 -2.68
C PHE A 139 6.01 1.90 -1.27
N ILE A 140 5.73 0.92 -0.40
CA ILE A 140 5.32 1.20 0.99
C ILE A 140 6.47 1.88 1.75
N THR A 141 7.69 1.37 1.63
CA THR A 141 8.89 1.92 2.31
C THR A 141 9.12 3.39 1.99
N TYR A 142 9.07 3.76 0.70
CA TYR A 142 9.47 5.11 0.26
C TYR A 142 8.31 6.04 -0.12
N SER A 143 7.05 5.59 -0.01
CA SER A 143 5.88 6.39 -0.42
C SER A 143 5.78 7.77 0.23
N GLN A 144 6.34 7.96 1.43
CA GLN A 144 6.30 9.24 2.14
C GLN A 144 7.42 10.20 1.70
N ASP A 145 8.57 9.66 1.31
CA ASP A 145 9.78 10.44 1.03
C ASP A 145 10.02 10.61 -0.48
N ALA A 146 9.46 9.72 -1.30
CA ALA A 146 9.65 9.71 -2.73
C ALA A 146 8.72 10.69 -3.44
N ASN A 147 9.26 11.37 -4.45
CA ASN A 147 8.51 12.17 -5.41
C ASN A 147 8.46 11.45 -6.76
N TYR A 148 7.28 11.39 -7.35
CA TYR A 148 7.11 10.84 -8.69
C TYR A 148 7.72 11.76 -9.74
N PHE A 149 8.65 11.23 -10.53
CA PHE A 149 9.30 11.88 -11.65
C PHE A 149 8.73 11.34 -12.98
N PRO A 150 7.99 12.16 -13.74
CA PRO A 150 7.52 11.76 -15.06
C PRO A 150 8.68 11.66 -16.06
N ASP A 151 8.46 10.95 -17.17
CA ASP A 151 9.46 10.59 -18.20
C ASP A 151 10.48 11.69 -18.52
N LYS A 152 10.00 12.90 -18.82
CA LYS A 152 10.86 14.02 -19.21
C LYS A 152 11.83 14.41 -18.09
N LEU A 153 11.33 14.40 -16.86
CA LEU A 153 12.10 14.75 -15.67
C LEU A 153 13.13 13.65 -15.34
N ARG A 154 12.79 12.38 -15.59
CA ARG A 154 13.73 11.26 -15.37
C ARG A 154 14.96 11.35 -16.27
N GLN A 155 14.75 11.76 -17.53
CA GLN A 155 15.83 11.94 -18.51
C GLN A 155 16.81 13.06 -18.14
N ASP A 156 16.34 14.07 -17.40
CA ASP A 156 17.21 15.16 -16.92
C ASP A 156 18.21 14.67 -15.84
N TYR A 157 17.90 13.59 -15.13
CA TYR A 157 18.76 13.04 -14.07
C TYR A 157 19.63 11.88 -14.54
N THR A 158 19.13 11.00 -15.40
CA THR A 158 19.94 9.92 -15.97
C THR A 158 19.45 9.50 -17.36
N GLN A 159 20.40 9.31 -18.28
CA GLN A 159 20.16 8.70 -19.59
C GLN A 159 20.29 7.17 -19.54
N ASP A 160 20.94 6.62 -18.51
CA ASP A 160 21.17 5.19 -18.33
C ASP A 160 20.83 4.77 -16.89
N ILE A 161 19.54 4.57 -16.64
CA ILE A 161 19.04 4.12 -15.33
C ILE A 161 19.54 2.71 -14.97
N GLN A 162 19.82 1.85 -15.95
CA GLN A 162 20.31 0.49 -15.69
C GLN A 162 21.69 0.53 -15.04
N SER A 163 22.56 1.44 -15.50
CA SER A 163 23.88 1.66 -14.85
C SER A 163 23.75 2.11 -13.39
N VAL A 164 22.74 2.91 -13.05
CA VAL A 164 22.47 3.37 -11.68
C VAL A 164 22.05 2.18 -10.81
N VAL A 165 21.12 1.34 -11.28
CA VAL A 165 20.71 0.12 -10.57
C VAL A 165 21.90 -0.80 -10.31
N ASN A 166 22.73 -1.05 -11.33
CA ASN A 166 23.91 -1.91 -11.21
C ASN A 166 24.95 -1.40 -10.20
N LYS A 167 24.98 -0.09 -9.95
CA LYS A 167 25.98 0.53 -9.07
C LYS A 167 25.50 0.62 -7.62
N VAL A 168 24.21 0.88 -7.42
CA VAL A 168 23.69 1.30 -6.11
C VAL A 168 22.92 0.19 -5.40
N VAL A 169 22.34 -0.76 -6.14
CA VAL A 169 21.51 -1.82 -5.57
C VAL A 169 22.35 -3.06 -5.31
N ASN A 170 22.55 -3.41 -4.04
CA ASN A 170 23.35 -4.57 -3.64
C ASN A 170 22.51 -5.85 -3.53
N ASN A 171 21.25 -5.72 -3.11
CA ASN A 171 20.34 -6.86 -3.00
C ASN A 171 19.99 -7.41 -4.39
N GLN A 172 20.26 -8.70 -4.62
CA GLN A 172 20.05 -9.34 -5.92
C GLN A 172 18.59 -9.40 -6.37
N VAL A 173 17.66 -9.60 -5.42
CA VAL A 173 16.23 -9.68 -5.70
C VAL A 173 15.69 -8.31 -6.08
N LEU A 174 16.07 -7.27 -5.33
CA LEU A 174 15.72 -5.89 -5.63
C LEU A 174 16.33 -5.44 -6.96
N HIS A 175 17.60 -5.77 -7.20
CA HIS A 175 18.31 -5.47 -8.44
C HIS A 175 17.58 -6.06 -9.66
N HIS A 176 17.27 -7.35 -9.62
CA HIS A 176 16.54 -8.02 -10.68
C HIS A 176 15.17 -7.38 -10.92
N SER A 177 14.39 -7.19 -9.86
CA SER A 177 13.04 -6.63 -9.94
C SER A 177 13.05 -5.22 -10.53
N LEU A 178 14.01 -4.37 -10.13
CA LEU A 178 14.14 -3.02 -10.67
C LEU A 178 14.50 -3.02 -12.16
N LEU A 179 15.38 -3.94 -12.61
CA LEU A 179 15.66 -4.09 -14.04
C LEU A 179 14.41 -4.53 -14.81
N CYS A 180 13.60 -5.43 -14.26
CA CYS A 180 12.33 -5.82 -14.85
C CYS A 180 11.36 -4.63 -14.95
N ALA A 181 11.24 -3.80 -13.91
CA ALA A 181 10.42 -2.59 -13.93
C ALA A 181 10.87 -1.59 -15.01
N ILE A 182 12.19 -1.36 -15.12
CA ILE A 182 12.76 -0.49 -16.16
C ILE A 182 12.42 -1.05 -17.56
N ASN A 183 12.60 -2.35 -17.76
CA ASN A 183 12.31 -3.00 -19.03
C ASN A 183 10.83 -2.88 -19.43
N VAL A 184 9.90 -3.04 -18.47
CA VAL A 184 8.46 -2.86 -18.69
C VAL A 184 8.14 -1.43 -19.16
N VAL A 185 8.73 -0.44 -18.50
CA VAL A 185 8.46 0.97 -18.80
C VAL A 185 9.07 1.39 -20.13
N GLU A 186 10.35 1.06 -20.37
CA GLU A 186 11.05 1.49 -21.59
C GLU A 186 10.52 0.75 -22.84
N ASN A 187 10.15 -0.52 -22.74
CA ASN A 187 9.58 -1.26 -23.88
C ASN A 187 8.14 -0.86 -24.21
N LYS A 188 7.43 -0.21 -23.28
CA LYS A 188 6.10 0.36 -23.56
C LYS A 188 6.13 1.73 -24.22
N LYS A 189 7.31 2.37 -24.34
CA LYS A 189 7.45 3.69 -25.00
C LYS A 189 7.46 3.63 -26.54
N VAL A 190 6.88 2.59 -27.15
CA VAL A 190 6.75 2.46 -28.62
C VAL A 190 5.40 2.99 -29.09
#